data_AF-X6DJ90-F1
#
_entry.id   AF-X6DJ90-F1
#
_cell.length_a   1.000
_cell.length_b   1.000
_cell.length_c   1.000
_cell.angle_alpha   90.00
_cell.angle_beta   90.00
_cell.angle_gamma   90.00
#
_symmetry.space_group_name_H-M   'P 1'
#
loop_
_entity.id
_entity.type
_entity.pdbx_description
1 polymer ?
#
loop_
_entity_poly.entity_id
_entity_poly.type
_entity_poly.pdbx_seq_one_letter_code
_entity_poly.pdbx_strand_id
1 'polypeptide(L)'
;MLQRGPRFLTTSKVFYFVDESGNTGLNLFDANQPKLDYGVLGCRANLDVIAEPLLKELRRDLGVKRLHANELGVGRLTPIAEKIARFSKKNDLRFSLYKVSKPDHAIITFFDQVFDSGLNDAVPWHHYWTPMRYVLLFKVSFLFDEDLAKEAWSARREQNPARCEERLKKLYAGLLERVGRLPDARSRELVAGAIKWAAANPKEISFGSSNYESTLQISPNLIGFQQVLQAIAIQSNAQKSRVNRITVDRQTEFNGAQAELSEW
;
A
#
# COMPACT_ATOMS: atom_id res chain seq x y z
N MET A 1 -4.15 18.73 -54.79
CA MET A 1 -4.77 18.60 -53.45
C MET A 1 -4.50 17.18 -52.96
N LEU A 2 -3.42 16.96 -52.22
CA LEU A 2 -3.07 15.64 -51.68
C LEU A 2 -3.73 15.47 -50.31
N GLN A 3 -4.77 14.64 -50.23
CA GLN A 3 -5.40 14.23 -48.98
C GLN A 3 -4.38 13.45 -48.14
N ARG A 4 -4.01 14.01 -46.97
CA ARG A 4 -3.31 13.27 -45.93
C ARG A 4 -4.31 12.32 -45.28
N GLY A 5 -4.11 11.02 -45.45
CA GLY A 5 -4.89 9.99 -44.76
C GLY A 5 -4.78 10.11 -43.23
N PRO A 6 -5.71 9.48 -42.49
CA PRO A 6 -5.74 9.55 -41.03
C PRO A 6 -4.44 8.97 -40.46
N ARG A 7 -3.68 9.80 -39.73
CA ARG A 7 -2.59 9.31 -38.87
C ARG A 7 -3.24 8.47 -37.77
N PHE A 8 -3.13 7.15 -37.87
CA PHE A 8 -3.28 6.29 -36.71
C PHE A 8 -2.25 6.76 -35.67
N LEU A 9 -2.72 7.44 -34.62
CA LEU A 9 -1.93 7.68 -33.42
C LEU A 9 -1.64 6.31 -32.82
N THR A 10 -0.47 5.76 -33.08
CA THR A 10 0.05 4.63 -32.31
C THR A 10 0.13 5.09 -30.87
N THR A 11 -0.80 4.63 -30.03
CA THR A 11 -0.79 4.92 -28.60
C THR A 11 0.55 4.46 -28.05
N SER A 12 1.35 5.37 -27.50
CA SER A 12 2.65 5.01 -26.93
C SER A 12 2.45 3.95 -25.85
N LYS A 13 3.31 2.93 -25.87
CA LYS A 13 3.30 1.85 -24.89
C LYS A 13 4.29 2.17 -23.77
N VAL A 14 3.92 1.86 -22.53
CA VAL A 14 4.77 2.06 -21.35
C VAL A 14 4.92 0.74 -20.61
N PHE A 15 6.12 0.47 -20.13
CA PHE A 15 6.52 -0.66 -19.32
C PHE A 15 6.76 -0.17 -17.89
N TYR A 16 6.31 -0.95 -16.91
CA TYR A 16 6.53 -0.67 -15.50
C TYR A 16 7.26 -1.83 -14.84
N PHE A 17 8.19 -1.50 -13.95
CA PHE A 17 8.96 -2.43 -13.14
C PHE A 17 8.79 -2.04 -11.68
N VAL A 18 8.30 -2.97 -10.87
CA VAL A 18 7.97 -2.76 -9.45
C VAL A 18 8.88 -3.62 -8.60
N ASP A 19 9.50 -3.00 -7.62
CA ASP A 19 10.33 -3.64 -6.61
C ASP A 19 9.87 -3.23 -5.22
N GLU A 20 10.12 -4.08 -4.23
CA GLU A 20 9.63 -3.95 -2.88
C GLU A 20 10.75 -4.06 -1.85
N SER A 21 10.68 -3.25 -0.80
CA SER A 21 11.63 -3.29 0.30
C SER A 21 10.95 -3.24 1.66
N GLY A 22 11.52 -3.99 2.61
CA GLY A 22 10.96 -4.20 3.97
C GLY A 22 10.25 -5.54 4.11
N ASN A 23 9.97 -5.96 5.36
CA ASN A 23 9.15 -7.15 5.60
C ASN A 23 7.72 -6.88 5.13
N THR A 24 7.24 -7.76 4.27
CA THR A 24 5.99 -7.63 3.51
C THR A 24 4.81 -8.30 4.20
N GLY A 25 5.13 -9.04 5.27
CA GLY A 25 4.22 -9.85 6.03
C GLY A 25 3.37 -9.09 7.06
N LEU A 26 2.70 -9.91 7.87
CA LEU A 26 1.69 -9.48 8.84
C LEU A 26 2.27 -8.90 10.14
N ASN A 27 3.59 -8.68 10.22
CA ASN A 27 4.23 -8.10 11.40
C ASN A 27 4.35 -6.58 11.26
N LEU A 28 3.39 -5.85 11.82
CA LEU A 28 3.30 -4.40 11.67
C LEU A 28 4.17 -3.60 12.64
N PHE A 29 4.53 -4.19 13.78
CA PHE A 29 5.14 -3.48 14.92
C PHE A 29 6.60 -3.88 15.15
N ASP A 30 7.30 -4.32 14.10
CA ASP A 30 8.76 -4.47 14.13
C ASP A 30 9.43 -3.09 14.07
N ALA A 31 10.04 -2.67 15.17
CA ALA A 31 10.71 -1.37 15.29
C ALA A 31 11.86 -1.19 14.29
N ASN A 32 12.49 -2.29 13.85
CA ASN A 32 13.57 -2.24 12.85
C ASN A 32 13.04 -2.14 11.42
N GLN A 33 11.75 -2.45 11.19
CA GLN A 33 11.13 -2.48 9.87
C GLN A 33 9.71 -1.87 9.88
N PRO A 34 9.56 -0.58 10.28
CA PRO A 34 8.26 0.05 10.48
C PRO A 34 7.56 0.42 9.17
N LYS A 35 8.24 0.26 8.04
CA LYS A 35 7.81 0.72 6.72
C LYS A 35 7.87 -0.43 5.73
N LEU A 36 7.01 -0.32 4.73
CA LEU A 36 7.10 -1.05 3.49
C LEU A 36 7.22 -0.05 2.35
N ASP A 37 8.21 -0.23 1.49
CA ASP A 37 8.48 0.67 0.37
C ASP A 37 8.29 -0.06 -0.97
N TYR A 38 7.66 0.62 -1.93
CA TYR A 38 7.58 0.18 -3.32
C TYR A 38 8.28 1.17 -4.23
N GLY A 39 9.28 0.68 -4.97
CA GLY A 39 9.92 1.41 -6.06
C GLY A 39 9.26 1.05 -7.38
N VAL A 40 8.84 2.06 -8.15
CA VAL A 40 8.21 1.86 -9.46
C VAL A 40 8.97 2.63 -10.52
N LEU A 41 9.48 1.90 -11.52
CA LEU A 41 10.15 2.46 -12.69
C LEU A 41 9.25 2.35 -13.92
N GLY A 42 8.90 3.48 -14.51
CA GLY A 42 8.20 3.58 -15.80
C GLY A 42 9.16 3.93 -16.94
N CYS A 43 9.00 3.26 -18.09
CA CYS A 43 9.77 3.54 -19.31
C CYS A 43 8.93 3.26 -20.58
N ARG A 44 9.19 3.98 -21.67
CA ARG A 44 8.55 3.75 -22.97
C ARG A 44 9.12 2.55 -23.75
N ALA A 45 10.20 1.97 -23.26
CA ALA A 45 10.87 0.82 -23.84
C ALA A 45 11.04 -0.29 -22.79
N ASN A 46 11.18 -1.53 -23.26
CA ASN A 46 11.42 -2.67 -22.38
C ASN A 46 12.84 -2.58 -21.79
N LEU A 47 12.96 -2.31 -20.49
CA LEU A 47 14.25 -2.17 -19.80
C LEU A 47 15.10 -3.43 -19.87
N ASP A 48 14.49 -4.62 -19.87
CA ASP A 48 15.22 -5.89 -19.97
C ASP A 48 16.04 -5.98 -21.28
N VAL A 49 15.61 -5.24 -22.31
CA VAL A 49 16.30 -5.18 -23.61
C VAL A 49 17.25 -4.00 -23.66
N ILE A 50 16.76 -2.79 -23.35
CA ILE A 50 17.55 -1.58 -23.57
C ILE A 50 18.65 -1.34 -22.53
N ALA A 51 18.49 -1.88 -21.31
CA ALA A 51 19.48 -1.73 -20.25
C ALA A 51 20.56 -2.81 -20.31
N GLU A 52 20.34 -3.95 -20.98
CA GLU A 52 21.25 -5.10 -20.96
C GLU A 52 22.70 -4.76 -21.38
N PRO A 53 22.96 -3.94 -22.42
CA PRO A 53 24.33 -3.55 -22.76
C PRO A 53 25.04 -2.82 -21.60
N LEU A 54 24.35 -1.88 -20.95
CA LEU A 54 24.86 -1.16 -19.80
C LEU A 54 25.08 -2.13 -18.62
N LEU A 55 24.10 -2.97 -18.31
CA LEU A 55 24.19 -3.89 -17.17
C LEU A 55 25.32 -4.91 -17.36
N LYS A 56 25.61 -5.37 -18.59
CA LYS A 56 26.78 -6.21 -18.89
C LYS A 56 28.10 -5.49 -18.62
N GLU A 57 28.21 -4.24 -19.07
CA GLU A 57 29.39 -3.41 -18.84
C GLU A 57 29.62 -3.21 -17.32
N LEU A 58 28.59 -2.78 -16.60
CA LEU A 58 28.68 -2.53 -15.15
C LEU A 58 29.03 -3.79 -14.35
N ARG A 59 28.45 -4.94 -14.71
CA ARG A 59 28.76 -6.24 -14.09
C ARG A 59 30.22 -6.64 -14.31
N ARG A 60 30.74 -6.42 -15.52
CA ARG A 60 32.15 -6.67 -15.85
C ARG A 60 33.07 -5.73 -15.07
N ASP A 61 32.78 -4.44 -15.05
CA ASP A 61 33.58 -3.42 -14.35
C ASP A 61 33.65 -3.70 -12.84
N LEU A 62 32.58 -4.26 -12.25
CA LEU A 62 32.52 -4.63 -10.85
C LEU A 62 32.89 -6.09 -10.56
N GLY A 63 33.13 -6.92 -11.58
CA GLY A 63 33.42 -8.35 -11.42
C GLY A 63 32.31 -9.14 -10.70
N VAL A 64 31.04 -8.77 -10.90
CA VAL A 64 29.89 -9.42 -10.26
C VAL A 64 28.91 -9.99 -11.26
N LYS A 65 28.16 -11.03 -10.86
CA LYS A 65 27.09 -11.62 -11.69
C LYS A 65 25.80 -10.81 -11.62
N ARG A 66 25.53 -10.15 -10.48
CA ARG A 66 24.32 -9.35 -10.25
C ARG A 66 24.69 -8.01 -9.61
N LEU A 67 23.98 -6.95 -10.01
CA LEU A 67 24.11 -5.63 -9.38
C LEU A 67 23.11 -5.56 -8.22
N HIS A 68 23.44 -6.19 -7.09
CA HIS A 68 22.57 -6.22 -5.92
C HIS A 68 23.27 -5.62 -4.70
N ALA A 69 22.58 -4.79 -3.91
CA ALA A 69 23.16 -4.11 -2.76
C ALA A 69 23.72 -5.09 -1.72
N ASN A 70 23.09 -6.25 -1.52
CA ASN A 70 23.62 -7.32 -0.66
C ASN A 70 24.98 -7.87 -1.13
N GLU A 71 25.28 -7.86 -2.43
CA GLU A 71 26.57 -8.33 -2.98
C GLU A 71 27.62 -7.22 -3.04
N LEU A 72 27.19 -5.97 -3.23
CA LEU A 72 28.07 -4.84 -3.54
C LEU A 72 28.31 -3.90 -2.35
N GLY A 73 27.39 -3.85 -1.39
CA GLY A 73 27.31 -2.76 -0.42
C GLY A 73 27.11 -1.39 -1.07
N VAL A 74 26.91 -0.34 -0.25
CA VAL A 74 26.68 1.02 -0.76
C VAL A 74 27.95 1.59 -1.44
N GLY A 75 29.14 1.27 -0.92
CA GLY A 75 30.40 1.82 -1.42
C GLY A 75 30.69 1.49 -2.88
N ARG A 76 30.44 0.25 -3.31
CA ARG A 76 30.73 -0.21 -4.69
C ARG A 76 29.68 0.21 -5.72
N LEU A 77 28.53 0.74 -5.27
CA LEU A 77 27.50 1.29 -6.16
C LEU A 77 27.82 2.74 -6.59
N THR A 78 28.57 3.48 -5.78
CA THR A 78 28.94 4.89 -6.06
C THR A 78 29.64 5.07 -7.42
N PRO A 79 30.64 4.25 -7.81
CA PRO A 79 31.35 4.44 -9.09
C PRO A 79 30.48 4.24 -10.33
N ILE A 80 29.38 3.47 -10.22
CA ILE A 80 28.48 3.18 -11.34
C ILE A 80 27.25 4.10 -11.38
N ALA A 81 27.00 4.86 -10.31
CA ALA A 81 25.81 5.69 -10.17
C ALA A 81 25.65 6.73 -11.28
N GLU A 82 26.76 7.37 -11.71
CA GLU A 82 26.72 8.37 -12.78
C GLU A 82 26.36 7.75 -14.15
N LYS A 83 26.85 6.53 -14.44
CA LYS A 83 26.50 5.80 -15.66
C LYS A 83 25.00 5.45 -15.67
N ILE A 84 24.47 4.97 -14.54
CA ILE A 84 23.03 4.68 -14.37
C ILE A 84 22.19 5.96 -14.50
N ALA A 85 22.60 7.07 -13.90
CA ALA A 85 21.90 8.34 -13.97
C ALA A 85 21.84 8.89 -15.41
N ARG A 86 22.94 8.79 -16.17
CA ARG A 86 22.97 9.17 -17.59
C ARG A 86 22.05 8.30 -18.43
N PHE A 87 22.05 6.99 -18.20
CA PHE A 87 21.13 6.07 -18.86
C PHE A 87 19.67 6.40 -18.55
N SER A 88 19.35 6.66 -17.27
CA SER A 88 18.02 7.04 -16.82
C SER A 88 17.51 8.28 -17.53
N LYS A 89 18.31 9.35 -17.57
CA LYS A 89 17.96 10.59 -18.28
C LYS A 89 17.79 10.38 -19.79
N LYS A 90 18.69 9.62 -20.42
CA LYS A 90 18.64 9.35 -21.87
C LYS A 90 17.37 8.59 -22.26
N ASN A 91 16.89 7.69 -21.41
CA ASN A 91 15.73 6.83 -21.69
C ASN A 91 14.43 7.30 -21.01
N ASP A 92 14.41 8.52 -20.47
CA ASP A 92 13.25 9.11 -19.79
C ASP A 92 12.65 8.19 -18.71
N LEU A 93 13.50 7.57 -17.89
CA LEU A 93 13.04 6.72 -16.80
C LEU A 93 12.36 7.57 -15.73
N ARG A 94 11.15 7.17 -15.36
CA ARG A 94 10.36 7.82 -14.30
C ARG A 94 10.33 6.92 -13.08
N PHE A 95 10.86 7.40 -11.98
CA PHE A 95 10.85 6.70 -10.70
C PHE A 95 9.76 7.28 -9.80
N SER A 96 8.93 6.42 -9.23
CA SER A 96 7.98 6.75 -8.17
C SER A 96 8.27 5.87 -6.96
N LEU A 97 8.18 6.45 -5.76
CA LEU A 97 8.35 5.75 -4.49
C LEU A 97 7.05 5.83 -3.71
N TYR A 98 6.55 4.68 -3.28
CA TYR A 98 5.39 4.55 -2.40
C TYR A 98 5.82 3.94 -1.08
N LYS A 99 5.13 4.31 -0.02
CA LYS A 99 5.45 3.88 1.33
C LYS A 99 4.18 3.60 2.11
N VAL A 100 4.13 2.44 2.76
CA VAL A 100 3.15 2.11 3.78
C VAL A 100 3.81 2.21 5.15
N SER A 101 3.25 3.03 6.03
CA SER A 101 3.60 3.04 7.45
C SER A 101 2.83 1.91 8.14
N LYS A 102 3.53 0.90 8.61
CA LYS A 102 2.88 -0.32 9.13
C LYS A 102 2.09 -0.08 10.41
N PRO A 103 2.57 0.70 11.40
CA PRO A 103 1.76 1.01 12.58
C PRO A 103 0.48 1.76 12.22
N ASP A 104 0.55 2.69 11.27
CA ASP A 104 -0.61 3.45 10.81
C ASP A 104 -1.63 2.53 10.10
N HIS A 105 -1.15 1.53 9.35
CA HIS A 105 -2.00 0.55 8.67
C HIS A 105 -2.98 -0.17 9.62
N ALA A 106 -2.53 -0.49 10.85
CA ALA A 106 -3.39 -1.09 11.86
C ALA A 106 -4.58 -0.20 12.24
N ILE A 107 -4.31 1.10 12.41
CA ILE A 107 -5.31 2.10 12.80
C ILE A 107 -6.24 2.42 11.63
N ILE A 108 -5.70 2.57 10.43
CA ILE A 108 -6.47 2.81 9.20
C ILE A 108 -7.43 1.65 8.95
N THR A 109 -6.95 0.40 9.04
CA THR A 109 -7.81 -0.77 8.85
C THR A 109 -8.89 -0.86 9.93
N PHE A 110 -8.56 -0.52 11.18
CA PHE A 110 -9.57 -0.42 12.23
C PHE A 110 -10.65 0.60 11.88
N PHE A 111 -10.23 1.79 11.46
CA PHE A 111 -11.13 2.87 11.07
C PHE A 111 -12.03 2.46 9.90
N ASP A 112 -11.44 1.93 8.82
CA ASP A 112 -12.19 1.55 7.61
C ASP A 112 -13.19 0.41 7.85
N GLN A 113 -13.03 -0.39 8.91
CA GLN A 113 -14.02 -1.44 9.25
C GLN A 113 -15.08 -0.93 10.24
N VAL A 114 -14.67 -0.19 11.27
CA VAL A 114 -15.58 0.21 12.35
C VAL A 114 -16.37 1.47 11.99
N PHE A 115 -15.82 2.35 11.15
CA PHE A 115 -16.40 3.63 10.79
C PHE A 115 -16.98 3.66 9.38
N ASP A 116 -17.03 2.53 8.68
CA ASP A 116 -17.68 2.45 7.38
C ASP A 116 -19.18 2.70 7.52
N SER A 117 -19.69 3.80 6.97
CA SER A 117 -21.13 4.12 7.04
C SER A 117 -22.03 3.17 6.23
N GLY A 118 -21.45 2.29 5.41
CA GLY A 118 -22.17 1.17 4.78
C GLY A 118 -22.32 -0.05 5.71
N LEU A 119 -21.56 -0.12 6.80
CA LEU A 119 -21.62 -1.19 7.80
C LEU A 119 -22.12 -0.71 9.16
N ASN A 120 -21.82 0.54 9.54
CA ASN A 120 -22.11 1.13 10.83
C ASN A 120 -23.11 2.29 10.70
N ASP A 121 -24.37 2.03 11.02
CA ASP A 121 -25.47 3.00 10.92
C ASP A 121 -25.29 4.22 11.82
N ALA A 122 -24.44 4.14 12.86
CA ALA A 122 -24.15 5.29 13.71
C ALA A 122 -23.17 6.29 13.05
N VAL A 123 -22.55 5.94 11.92
CA VAL A 123 -21.67 6.84 11.18
C VAL A 123 -22.42 7.48 10.01
N PRO A 124 -22.61 8.81 9.99
CA PRO A 124 -23.27 9.45 8.87
C PRO A 124 -22.46 9.33 7.58
N TRP A 125 -23.15 9.12 6.45
CA TRP A 125 -22.56 8.96 5.12
C TRP A 125 -21.45 9.96 4.79
N HIS A 126 -21.69 11.25 5.05
CA HIS A 126 -20.75 12.32 4.72
C HIS A 126 -19.45 12.27 5.54
N HIS A 127 -19.46 11.64 6.71
CA HIS A 127 -18.27 11.48 7.55
C HIS A 127 -17.33 10.38 7.05
N TYR A 128 -17.80 9.43 6.24
CA TYR A 128 -16.98 8.33 5.73
C TYR A 128 -16.75 8.37 4.21
N TRP A 129 -17.77 8.69 3.40
CA TRP A 129 -17.66 8.66 1.94
C TRP A 129 -17.10 9.95 1.31
N THR A 130 -16.71 10.93 2.13
CA THR A 130 -16.11 12.19 1.67
C THR A 130 -14.71 12.38 2.28
N PRO A 131 -13.91 13.36 1.82
CA PRO A 131 -12.61 13.68 2.44
C PRO A 131 -12.68 13.99 3.95
N MET A 132 -13.87 14.25 4.51
CA MET A 132 -14.06 14.37 5.95
C MET A 132 -13.64 13.12 6.73
N ARG A 133 -13.62 11.95 6.09
CA ARG A 133 -13.12 10.70 6.69
C ARG A 133 -11.69 10.82 7.20
N TYR A 134 -10.85 11.60 6.53
CA TYR A 134 -9.47 11.79 6.96
C TYR A 134 -9.40 12.60 8.25
N VAL A 135 -10.26 13.63 8.40
CA VAL A 135 -10.36 14.41 9.64
C VAL A 135 -10.83 13.50 10.78
N LEU A 136 -11.81 12.63 10.53
CA LEU A 136 -12.29 11.68 11.53
C LEU A 136 -11.23 10.63 11.88
N LEU A 137 -10.55 10.07 10.87
CA LEU A 137 -9.44 9.14 11.04
C LEU A 137 -8.32 9.73 11.90
N PHE A 138 -7.92 10.99 11.68
CA PHE A 138 -6.91 11.64 12.52
C PHE A 138 -7.36 11.76 13.98
N LYS A 139 -8.64 12.07 14.21
CA LYS A 139 -9.21 12.12 15.56
C LYS A 139 -9.23 10.75 16.22
N VAL A 140 -9.63 9.71 15.49
CA VAL A 140 -9.60 8.32 15.97
C VAL A 140 -8.17 7.88 16.27
N SER A 141 -7.23 8.14 15.36
CA SER A 141 -5.80 7.84 15.51
C SER A 141 -5.20 8.48 16.75
N PHE A 142 -5.60 9.70 17.10
CA PHE A 142 -5.16 10.38 18.33
C PHE A 142 -5.55 9.63 19.63
N LEU A 143 -6.53 8.73 19.59
CA LEU A 143 -6.93 7.91 20.74
C LEU A 143 -6.05 6.66 20.92
N PHE A 144 -5.35 6.24 19.88
CA PHE A 144 -4.50 5.06 19.89
C PHE A 144 -3.15 5.36 20.54
N ASP A 145 -2.69 4.42 21.35
CA ASP A 145 -1.27 4.20 21.58
C ASP A 145 -0.84 2.90 20.88
N GLU A 146 0.44 2.55 21.02
CA GLU A 146 1.00 1.36 20.39
C GLU A 146 0.30 0.06 20.84
N ASP A 147 -0.11 -0.04 22.11
CA ASP A 147 -0.75 -1.24 22.66
C ASP A 147 -2.17 -1.43 22.08
N LEU A 148 -2.96 -0.35 22.00
CA LEU A 148 -4.27 -0.40 21.33
C LEU A 148 -4.12 -0.71 19.83
N ALA A 149 -3.09 -0.20 19.18
CA ALA A 149 -2.85 -0.46 17.76
C ALA A 149 -2.47 -1.93 17.52
N LYS A 150 -1.63 -2.50 18.39
CA LYS A 150 -1.30 -3.94 18.39
C LYS A 150 -2.53 -4.80 18.61
N GLU A 151 -3.39 -4.43 19.56
CA GLU A 151 -4.62 -5.18 19.82
C GLU A 151 -5.59 -5.11 18.63
N ALA A 152 -5.76 -3.93 18.01
CA ALA A 152 -6.56 -3.77 16.80
C ALA A 152 -6.07 -4.66 15.66
N TRP A 153 -4.76 -4.68 15.40
CA TRP A 153 -4.19 -5.56 14.39
C TRP A 153 -4.30 -7.04 14.74
N SER A 154 -4.14 -7.39 16.02
CA SER A 154 -4.32 -8.77 16.48
C SER A 154 -5.77 -9.24 16.29
N ALA A 155 -6.75 -8.39 16.58
CA ALA A 155 -8.16 -8.69 16.33
C ALA A 155 -8.46 -8.83 14.83
N ARG A 156 -7.86 -7.97 13.99
CA ARG A 156 -8.10 -7.98 12.54
C ARG A 156 -7.64 -9.29 11.88
N ARG A 157 -6.56 -9.89 12.39
CA ARG A 157 -6.02 -11.18 11.90
C ARG A 157 -6.62 -12.41 12.58
N GLU A 158 -7.45 -12.22 13.61
CA GLU A 158 -8.04 -13.33 14.33
C GLU A 158 -9.08 -14.02 13.45
N GLN A 159 -8.90 -15.33 13.28
CA GLN A 159 -9.75 -16.15 12.42
C GLN A 159 -10.94 -16.74 13.16
N ASN A 160 -10.86 -16.81 14.49
CA ASN A 160 -11.99 -17.25 15.31
C ASN A 160 -12.89 -16.05 15.66
N PRO A 161 -14.16 -16.02 15.19
CA PRO A 161 -15.04 -14.87 15.41
C PRO A 161 -15.27 -14.54 16.88
N ALA A 162 -15.40 -15.55 17.75
CA ALA A 162 -15.63 -15.34 19.17
C ALA A 162 -14.40 -14.69 19.85
N ARG A 163 -13.19 -15.18 19.56
CA ARG A 163 -11.96 -14.55 20.06
C ARG A 163 -11.77 -13.14 19.51
N CYS A 164 -12.14 -12.91 18.24
CA CYS A 164 -12.08 -11.58 17.64
C CYS A 164 -13.01 -10.61 18.38
N GLU A 165 -14.25 -11.04 18.66
CA GLU A 165 -15.22 -10.24 19.42
C GLU A 165 -14.73 -9.91 20.84
N GLU A 166 -14.14 -10.87 21.55
CA GLU A 166 -13.56 -10.64 22.88
C GLU A 166 -12.43 -9.60 22.86
N ARG A 167 -11.57 -9.66 21.84
CA ARG A 167 -10.50 -8.68 21.64
C ARG A 167 -11.05 -7.29 21.32
N LEU A 168 -12.04 -7.22 20.43
CA LEU A 168 -12.71 -5.98 20.09
C LEU A 168 -13.39 -5.34 21.29
N LYS A 169 -14.04 -6.12 22.17
CA LYS A 169 -14.64 -5.59 23.41
C LYS A 169 -13.61 -4.86 24.27
N LYS A 170 -12.42 -5.42 24.42
CA LYS A 170 -11.30 -4.79 25.17
C LYS A 170 -10.82 -3.52 24.46
N LEU A 171 -10.63 -3.59 23.16
CA LEU A 171 -10.21 -2.44 22.34
C LEU A 171 -11.22 -1.29 22.41
N TYR A 172 -12.51 -1.59 22.24
CA TYR A 172 -13.60 -0.61 22.31
C TYR A 172 -13.68 0.05 23.69
N ALA A 173 -13.57 -0.73 24.77
CA ALA A 173 -13.53 -0.17 26.13
C ALA A 173 -12.36 0.80 26.29
N GLY A 174 -11.14 0.41 25.89
CA GLY A 174 -9.95 1.25 25.98
C GLY A 174 -10.05 2.53 25.13
N LEU A 175 -10.67 2.47 23.96
CA LEU A 175 -10.91 3.65 23.13
C LEU A 175 -11.98 4.57 23.75
N LEU A 176 -13.07 4.01 24.28
CA LEU A 176 -14.15 4.78 24.90
C LEU A 176 -13.69 5.57 26.12
N GLU A 177 -12.79 5.00 26.93
CA GLU A 177 -12.14 5.70 28.05
C GLU A 177 -11.34 6.94 27.59
N ARG A 178 -10.85 6.91 26.35
CA ARG A 178 -10.00 7.96 25.77
C ARG A 178 -10.76 8.98 24.96
N VAL A 179 -12.02 8.72 24.58
CA VAL A 179 -12.83 9.65 23.76
C VAL A 179 -12.87 11.06 24.37
N GLY A 180 -12.85 11.19 25.70
CA GLY A 180 -12.78 12.48 26.39
C GLY A 180 -11.58 13.36 26.00
N ARG A 181 -10.51 12.78 25.46
CA ARG A 181 -9.31 13.49 24.98
C ARG A 181 -9.55 14.26 23.67
N LEU A 182 -10.63 13.96 22.94
CA LEU A 182 -10.96 14.71 21.73
C LEU A 182 -11.40 16.13 22.10
N PRO A 183 -10.99 17.16 21.33
CA PRO A 183 -11.19 18.55 21.72
C PRO A 183 -12.66 18.98 21.69
N ASP A 184 -13.43 18.54 20.69
CA ASP A 184 -14.79 19.01 20.45
C ASP A 184 -15.89 17.98 20.80
N ALA A 185 -17.03 18.47 21.27
CA ALA A 185 -18.15 17.63 21.71
C ALA A 185 -18.72 16.77 20.59
N ARG A 186 -18.79 17.31 19.36
CA ARG A 186 -19.34 16.59 18.21
C ARG A 186 -18.50 15.37 17.85
N SER A 187 -17.18 15.49 17.91
CA SER A 187 -16.29 14.36 17.64
C SER A 187 -16.35 13.31 18.74
N ARG A 188 -16.50 13.73 20.00
CA ARG A 188 -16.73 12.79 21.11
C ARG A 188 -18.00 11.98 20.89
N GLU A 189 -19.09 12.64 20.51
CA GLU A 189 -20.37 12.01 20.22
C GLU A 189 -20.26 11.03 19.03
N LEU A 190 -19.71 11.47 17.91
CA LEU A 190 -19.56 10.64 16.70
C LEU A 190 -18.67 9.41 16.95
N VAL A 191 -17.50 9.61 17.56
CA VAL A 191 -16.55 8.51 17.81
C VAL A 191 -17.10 7.53 18.85
N ALA A 192 -17.67 8.03 19.96
CA ALA A 192 -18.29 7.14 20.94
C ALA A 192 -19.52 6.42 20.37
N GLY A 193 -20.33 7.10 19.56
CA GLY A 193 -21.51 6.53 18.92
C GLY A 193 -21.14 5.38 18.00
N ALA A 194 -20.17 5.60 17.10
CA ALA A 194 -19.68 4.57 16.19
C ALA A 194 -19.15 3.34 16.93
N ILE A 195 -18.31 3.54 17.96
CA ILE A 195 -17.72 2.45 18.74
C ILE A 195 -18.80 1.68 19.53
N LYS A 196 -19.74 2.38 20.17
CA LYS A 196 -20.83 1.76 20.92
C LYS A 196 -21.75 0.95 20.02
N TRP A 197 -22.07 1.48 18.83
CA TRP A 197 -22.86 0.75 17.84
C TRP A 197 -22.15 -0.51 17.37
N ALA A 198 -20.86 -0.41 17.04
CA ALA A 198 -20.05 -1.56 16.62
C ALA A 198 -19.95 -2.63 17.72
N ALA A 199 -19.84 -2.22 18.98
CA ALA A 199 -19.85 -3.12 20.13
C ALA A 199 -21.19 -3.84 20.32
N ALA A 200 -22.31 -3.19 19.99
CA ALA A 200 -23.65 -3.77 20.05
C ALA A 200 -23.98 -4.66 18.84
N ASN A 201 -23.31 -4.44 17.70
CA ASN A 201 -23.57 -5.13 16.43
C ASN A 201 -22.32 -5.82 15.85
N PRO A 202 -21.64 -6.72 16.60
CA PRO A 202 -20.35 -7.28 16.19
C PRO A 202 -20.41 -8.09 14.89
N LYS A 203 -21.57 -8.68 14.57
CA LYS A 203 -21.77 -9.46 13.34
C LYS A 203 -21.81 -8.60 12.08
N GLU A 204 -22.34 -7.39 12.17
CA GLU A 204 -22.42 -6.45 11.03
C GLU A 204 -21.03 -5.92 10.67
N ILE A 205 -20.14 -5.76 11.67
CA ILE A 205 -18.77 -5.29 11.43
C ILE A 205 -17.90 -6.39 10.79
N SER A 206 -18.08 -7.65 11.18
CA SER A 206 -17.30 -8.79 10.66
C SER A 206 -15.78 -8.52 10.59
N PHE A 207 -15.23 -8.00 11.70
CA PHE A 207 -13.89 -7.41 11.72
C PHE A 207 -12.73 -8.40 11.48
N GLY A 208 -12.84 -9.66 11.92
CA GLY A 208 -11.78 -10.65 11.79
C GLY A 208 -11.50 -11.04 10.34
N SER A 209 -10.43 -11.81 10.12
CA SER A 209 -10.22 -12.49 8.85
C SER A 209 -10.92 -13.85 8.87
N SER A 210 -11.41 -14.34 7.73
CA SER A 210 -12.13 -15.62 7.69
C SER A 210 -11.20 -16.82 7.54
N ASN A 211 -10.06 -16.62 6.89
CA ASN A 211 -9.04 -17.63 6.61
C ASN A 211 -7.67 -17.00 6.32
N TYR A 212 -6.64 -17.82 6.06
CA TYR A 212 -5.28 -17.34 5.80
C TYR A 212 -5.20 -16.41 4.57
N GLU A 213 -5.88 -16.76 3.48
CA GLU A 213 -5.88 -15.96 2.25
C GLU A 213 -6.48 -14.57 2.48
N SER A 214 -7.61 -14.48 3.18
CA SER A 214 -8.22 -13.20 3.56
C SER A 214 -7.30 -12.38 4.49
N THR A 215 -6.46 -13.04 5.29
CA THR A 215 -5.43 -12.34 6.08
C THR A 215 -4.33 -11.76 5.18
N LEU A 216 -3.95 -12.44 4.09
CA LEU A 216 -3.02 -11.88 3.11
C LEU A 216 -3.62 -10.69 2.36
N GLN A 217 -4.94 -10.71 2.11
CA GLN A 217 -5.65 -9.62 1.42
C GLN A 217 -5.63 -8.29 2.19
N ILE A 218 -5.49 -8.34 3.52
CA ILE A 218 -5.40 -7.15 4.39
C ILE A 218 -3.95 -6.76 4.72
N SER A 219 -2.97 -7.42 4.11
CA SER A 219 -1.55 -7.16 4.36
C SER A 219 -1.13 -5.77 3.87
N PRO A 220 -0.12 -5.15 4.51
CA PRO A 220 0.47 -3.90 4.00
C PRO A 220 0.98 -4.03 2.55
N ASN A 221 1.47 -5.22 2.20
CA ASN A 221 1.92 -5.55 0.85
C ASN A 221 0.81 -5.33 -0.16
N LEU A 222 -0.33 -6.00 0.01
CA LEU A 222 -1.39 -5.91 -0.98
C LEU A 222 -1.98 -4.50 -1.08
N ILE A 223 -2.19 -3.83 0.06
CA ILE A 223 -2.68 -2.45 0.09
C ILE A 223 -1.71 -1.47 -0.57
N GLY A 224 -0.40 -1.61 -0.30
CA GLY A 224 0.62 -0.81 -0.96
C GLY A 224 0.67 -1.07 -2.46
N PHE A 225 0.52 -2.33 -2.89
CA PHE A 225 0.50 -2.70 -4.29
C PHE A 225 -0.74 -2.16 -5.03
N GLN A 226 -1.92 -2.15 -4.40
CA GLN A 226 -3.11 -1.50 -4.95
C GLN A 226 -2.86 -0.01 -5.24
N GLN A 227 -2.18 0.69 -4.32
CA GLN A 227 -1.82 2.10 -4.53
C GLN A 227 -0.83 2.27 -5.69
N VAL A 228 0.12 1.35 -5.85
CA VAL A 228 1.05 1.30 -7.00
C VAL A 228 0.28 1.15 -8.31
N LEU A 229 -0.63 0.19 -8.40
CA LEU A 229 -1.45 -0.04 -9.61
C LEU A 229 -2.30 1.18 -9.96
N GLN A 230 -2.96 1.80 -8.97
CA GLN A 230 -3.73 3.01 -9.17
C GLN A 230 -2.87 4.14 -9.73
N ALA A 231 -1.66 4.31 -9.20
CA ALA A 231 -0.77 5.35 -9.67
C ALA A 231 -0.22 5.09 -11.08
N ILE A 232 0.08 3.83 -11.42
CA ILE A 232 0.40 3.41 -12.80
C ILE A 232 -0.75 3.76 -13.76
N ALA A 233 -2.00 3.51 -13.36
CA ALA A 233 -3.18 3.87 -14.14
C ALA A 233 -3.29 5.39 -14.32
N ILE A 234 -3.14 6.18 -13.26
CA ILE A 234 -3.17 7.65 -13.33
C ILE A 234 -2.07 8.18 -14.25
N GLN A 235 -0.83 7.70 -14.09
CA GLN A 235 0.32 8.13 -14.88
C GLN A 235 0.17 7.77 -16.36
N SER A 236 -0.24 6.53 -16.66
CA SER A 236 -0.45 6.09 -18.05
C SER A 236 -1.58 6.88 -18.74
N ASN A 237 -2.67 7.17 -18.03
CA ASN A 237 -3.77 8.00 -18.52
C ASN A 237 -3.34 9.44 -18.79
N ALA A 238 -2.60 10.06 -17.85
CA ALA A 238 -2.06 11.41 -18.04
C ALA A 238 -1.12 11.49 -19.26
N GLN A 239 -0.39 10.42 -19.54
CA GLN A 239 0.50 10.31 -20.70
C GLN A 239 -0.19 9.82 -21.98
N LYS A 240 -1.51 9.58 -21.95
CA LYS A 240 -2.29 8.99 -23.06
C LYS A 240 -1.62 7.74 -23.65
N SER A 241 -1.04 6.93 -22.77
CA SER A 241 -0.23 5.77 -23.13
C SER A 241 -0.85 4.50 -22.59
N ARG A 242 -0.74 3.40 -23.33
CA ARG A 242 -1.23 2.09 -22.87
C ARG A 242 -0.14 1.39 -22.05
N VAL A 243 -0.51 0.90 -20.87
CA VAL A 243 0.35 -0.01 -20.09
C VAL A 243 0.54 -1.29 -20.92
N ASN A 244 1.78 -1.60 -21.26
CA ASN A 244 2.09 -2.81 -22.03
C ASN A 244 2.39 -4.00 -21.13
N ARG A 245 3.14 -3.78 -20.05
CA ARG A 245 3.52 -4.81 -19.09
C ARG A 245 3.89 -4.16 -17.76
N ILE A 246 3.47 -4.82 -16.68
CA ILE A 246 3.95 -4.56 -15.32
C ILE A 246 4.75 -5.79 -14.92
N THR A 247 6.02 -5.60 -14.56
CA THR A 247 6.89 -6.65 -14.06
C THR A 247 7.13 -6.38 -12.58
N VAL A 248 6.71 -7.30 -11.71
CA VAL A 248 6.91 -7.20 -10.25
C VAL A 248 8.02 -8.17 -9.85
N ASP A 249 8.97 -7.73 -9.03
CA ASP A 249 9.96 -8.65 -8.47
C ASP A 249 9.27 -9.68 -7.55
N ARG A 250 9.62 -10.95 -7.71
CA ARG A 250 8.80 -12.06 -7.20
C ARG A 250 8.99 -12.22 -5.69
N GLN A 251 7.92 -12.02 -4.93
CA GLN A 251 7.82 -12.47 -3.55
C GLN A 251 6.88 -13.67 -3.43
N THR A 252 7.44 -14.85 -3.20
CA THR A 252 6.72 -16.14 -3.25
C THR A 252 5.45 -16.22 -2.41
N GLU A 253 5.34 -15.44 -1.32
CA GLU A 253 4.18 -15.46 -0.41
C GLU A 253 2.99 -14.60 -0.88
N PHE A 254 3.23 -13.44 -1.52
CA PHE A 254 2.18 -12.48 -1.90
C PHE A 254 1.86 -12.47 -3.40
N ASN A 255 2.66 -13.17 -4.21
CA ASN A 255 2.53 -13.20 -5.67
C ASN A 255 1.13 -13.58 -6.16
N GLY A 256 0.43 -14.50 -5.49
CA GLY A 256 -0.92 -14.92 -5.93
C GLY A 256 -1.91 -13.76 -5.90
N ALA A 257 -2.01 -13.08 -4.74
CA ALA A 257 -2.90 -11.94 -4.57
C ALA A 257 -2.49 -10.73 -5.43
N GLN A 258 -1.19 -10.49 -5.61
CA GLN A 258 -0.69 -9.42 -6.48
C GLN A 258 -0.95 -9.72 -7.97
N ALA A 259 -0.79 -10.97 -8.41
CA ALA A 259 -1.04 -11.38 -9.78
C ALA A 259 -2.52 -11.19 -10.13
N GLU A 260 -3.43 -11.67 -9.27
CA GLU A 260 -4.87 -11.45 -9.41
C GLU A 260 -5.17 -9.97 -9.61
N LEU A 261 -4.71 -9.09 -8.72
CA LEU A 261 -4.95 -7.64 -8.83
C LEU A 261 -4.41 -7.00 -10.11
N SER A 262 -3.31 -7.53 -10.67
CA SER A 262 -2.69 -6.98 -11.89
C SER A 262 -3.42 -7.36 -13.18
N GLU A 263 -4.31 -8.36 -13.13
CA GLU A 263 -5.13 -8.80 -14.27
C GLU A 263 -6.41 -7.98 -14.46
N TRP A 264 -6.84 -7.25 -13.41
CA TRP A 264 -8.01 -6.34 -13.42
C TRP A 264 -7.62 -4.91 -13.85
#